data_AF-F2IG29-F1
#
_entry.id   AF-F2IG29-F1
#
_cell.length_a   1.000
_cell.length_b   1.000
_cell.length_c   1.000
_cell.angle_alpha   90.00
_cell.angle_beta   90.00
_cell.angle_gamma   90.00
#
_symmetry.space_group_name_H-M   'P 1'
#
loop_
_entity.id
_entity.type
_entity.pdbx_description
1 polymer ?
#
loop_
_entity_poly.entity_id
_entity_poly.type
_entity_poly.pdbx_seq_one_letter_code
_entity_poly.pdbx_strand_id
1 'polypeptide(L)'
;MKHLIPSIILLLCFGCSDHKTTSNNQTPDSVFGSKLIAADFLIYADSLTINEQTEQVKNSFDIYDERNYKILHIDAEELAEFNFDFFQPQLNEILGKRNFHLDVKATNNYETSHEVFLNGEKLKLFTNEELEKGDFLAKASRTFFKKLNEFLKKQHFKESFFLLYSDNDLQALLLTDKQFQIIAERYENEPIEIPYRP
;
A
#
# COMPACT_ATOMS: atom_id res chain seq x y z
N MET A 1 73.13 -26.36 37.24
CA MET A 1 72.92 -25.10 36.49
C MET A 1 71.98 -25.39 35.33
N LYS A 2 70.87 -24.63 35.29
CA LYS A 2 69.95 -24.37 34.17
C LYS A 2 69.18 -25.56 33.57
N HIS A 3 67.92 -25.66 33.98
CA HIS A 3 66.85 -26.41 33.30
C HIS A 3 66.61 -25.81 31.90
N LEU A 4 66.60 -26.67 30.87
CA LEU A 4 66.09 -26.35 29.53
C LEU A 4 64.57 -26.57 29.52
N ILE A 5 63.82 -25.50 29.29
CA ILE A 5 62.39 -25.52 28.99
C ILE A 5 62.26 -25.62 27.46
N PRO A 6 61.43 -26.54 26.91
CA PRO A 6 61.09 -26.50 25.50
C PRO A 6 59.98 -25.47 25.28
N SER A 7 60.26 -24.45 24.46
CA SER A 7 59.29 -23.50 23.96
C SER A 7 58.28 -24.20 23.05
N ILE A 8 57.03 -24.31 23.50
CA ILE A 8 55.89 -24.68 22.68
C ILE A 8 55.52 -23.46 21.84
N ILE A 9 55.79 -23.53 20.53
CA ILE A 9 55.29 -22.55 19.55
C ILE A 9 53.84 -22.93 19.24
N LEU A 10 52.90 -22.17 19.80
CA LEU A 10 51.49 -22.25 19.47
C LEU A 10 51.27 -21.55 18.12
N LEU A 11 51.09 -22.33 17.04
CA LEU A 11 50.61 -21.81 15.76
C LEU A 11 49.14 -21.39 15.95
N LEU A 12 48.90 -20.09 16.12
CA LEU A 12 47.58 -19.51 15.95
C LEU A 12 47.30 -19.40 14.44
N CYS A 13 46.48 -20.32 13.93
CA CYS A 13 45.86 -20.20 12.62
C CYS A 13 44.93 -18.99 12.64
N PHE A 14 45.41 -17.83 12.20
CA PHE A 14 44.56 -16.75 11.73
C PHE A 14 43.96 -17.18 10.39
N GLY A 15 42.87 -17.96 10.46
CA GLY A 15 41.92 -18.02 9.37
C GLY A 15 41.18 -16.68 9.34
N CYS A 16 41.62 -15.76 8.49
CA CYS A 16 40.75 -14.69 8.01
C CYS A 16 39.60 -15.36 7.26
N SER A 17 38.50 -15.63 7.96
CA SER A 17 37.20 -15.73 7.30
C SER A 17 36.87 -14.32 6.86
N ASP A 18 37.11 -14.02 5.58
CA ASP A 18 36.49 -12.88 4.92
C ASP A 18 34.98 -13.10 5.00
N HIS A 19 34.38 -12.62 6.08
CA HIS A 19 32.97 -12.24 6.07
C HIS A 19 32.86 -11.13 5.03
N LYS A 20 32.61 -11.53 3.78
CA LYS A 20 31.93 -10.67 2.83
C LYS A 20 30.58 -10.32 3.45
N THR A 21 30.57 -9.25 4.23
CA THR A 21 29.38 -8.42 4.39
C THR A 21 28.95 -8.07 2.98
N THR A 22 27.92 -8.76 2.50
CA THR A 22 27.14 -8.32 1.36
C THR A 22 26.60 -6.96 1.77
N SER A 23 27.31 -5.89 1.40
CA SER A 23 26.78 -4.54 1.44
C SER A 23 25.53 -4.59 0.61
N ASN A 24 24.38 -4.67 1.26
CA ASN A 24 23.10 -4.52 0.59
C ASN A 24 23.13 -3.07 0.11
N ASN A 25 23.57 -2.84 -1.13
CA ASN A 25 23.60 -1.54 -1.78
C ASN A 25 22.16 -1.13 -2.14
N GLN A 26 21.26 -1.22 -1.16
CA GLN A 26 19.90 -0.76 -1.29
C GLN A 26 19.99 0.76 -1.40
N THR A 27 19.40 1.28 -2.47
CA THR A 27 19.37 2.72 -2.71
C THR A 27 18.69 3.38 -1.50
N PRO A 28 19.28 4.44 -0.91
CA PRO A 28 18.72 5.06 0.30
C PRO A 28 17.28 5.54 0.10
N ASP A 29 16.47 5.45 1.16
CA ASP A 29 15.09 5.95 1.19
C ASP A 29 14.97 7.39 0.69
N SER A 30 15.96 8.23 1.01
CA SER A 30 16.03 9.62 0.57
C SER A 30 16.03 9.84 -0.93
N VAL A 31 16.54 8.89 -1.71
CA VAL A 31 16.49 8.96 -3.17
C VAL A 31 15.05 8.73 -3.66
N PHE A 32 14.40 7.67 -3.18
CA PHE A 32 13.04 7.35 -3.58
C PHE A 32 12.03 8.36 -3.03
N GLY A 33 12.18 8.77 -1.78
CA GLY A 33 11.35 9.79 -1.15
C GLY A 33 11.41 11.11 -1.91
N SER A 34 12.62 11.55 -2.30
CA SER A 34 12.78 12.75 -3.14
C SER A 34 12.11 12.60 -4.51
N LYS A 35 12.22 11.43 -5.18
CA LYS A 35 11.51 11.15 -6.44
C LYS A 35 9.99 11.22 -6.24
N LEU A 36 9.47 10.70 -5.13
CA LEU A 36 8.06 10.62 -4.82
C LEU A 36 7.47 12.01 -4.53
N ILE A 37 8.18 12.85 -3.78
CA ILE A 37 7.85 14.27 -3.58
C ILE A 37 7.84 15.03 -4.91
N ALA A 38 8.87 14.84 -5.75
CA ALA A 38 8.93 15.43 -7.10
C ALA A 38 7.88 14.86 -8.08
N ALA A 39 7.15 13.82 -7.68
CA ALA A 39 6.01 13.27 -8.39
C ALA A 39 4.67 13.68 -7.74
N ASP A 40 4.65 14.78 -6.98
CA ASP A 40 3.45 15.39 -6.39
C ASP A 40 2.69 14.46 -5.42
N PHE A 41 3.40 13.60 -4.69
CA PHE A 41 2.78 12.67 -3.75
C PHE A 41 2.06 13.38 -2.59
N LEU A 42 2.60 14.49 -2.10
CA LEU A 42 2.00 15.25 -1.00
C LEU A 42 1.15 16.45 -1.46
N ILE A 43 0.70 16.47 -2.72
CA ILE A 43 -0.04 17.63 -3.26
C ILE A 43 -1.36 17.94 -2.54
N TYR A 44 -1.95 16.94 -1.88
CA TYR A 44 -3.22 17.09 -1.13
C TYR A 44 -3.03 17.09 0.39
N ALA A 45 -1.80 16.91 0.89
CA ALA A 45 -1.52 16.85 2.31
C ALA A 45 -1.88 18.18 3.01
N ASP A 46 -2.18 18.12 4.30
CA ASP A 46 -2.52 19.32 5.06
C ASP A 46 -1.33 20.30 5.09
N SER A 47 -1.61 21.56 4.77
CA SER A 47 -0.65 22.67 4.86
C SER A 47 0.02 22.82 6.22
N LEU A 48 -0.64 22.39 7.30
CA LEU A 48 -0.09 22.45 8.66
C LEU A 48 0.95 21.35 8.91
N THR A 49 0.89 20.23 8.21
CA THR A 49 1.75 19.05 8.41
C THR A 49 2.68 18.76 7.23
N ILE A 50 2.52 19.47 6.09
CA ILE A 50 3.27 19.21 4.86
C ILE A 50 4.79 19.17 5.03
N ASN A 51 5.36 20.02 5.88
CA ASN A 51 6.81 20.05 6.12
C ASN A 51 7.28 18.80 6.87
N GLU A 52 6.56 18.41 7.91
CA GLU A 52 6.82 17.18 8.67
C GLU A 52 6.72 15.95 7.75
N GLN A 53 5.63 15.87 6.97
CA GLN A 53 5.38 14.76 6.05
C GLN A 53 6.40 14.72 4.91
N THR A 54 6.84 15.88 4.42
CA THR A 54 7.91 15.94 3.41
C THR A 54 9.21 15.35 3.96
N GLU A 55 9.56 15.66 5.20
CA GLU A 55 10.75 15.11 5.84
C GLU A 55 10.60 13.62 6.17
N GLN A 56 9.41 13.14 6.57
CA GLN A 56 9.13 11.72 6.77
C GLN A 56 9.24 10.92 5.47
N VAL A 57 8.60 11.36 4.39
CA VAL A 57 8.69 10.72 3.07
C VAL A 57 10.13 10.73 2.55
N LYS A 58 10.86 11.83 2.72
CA LYS A 58 12.27 11.89 2.29
C LYS A 58 13.15 11.00 3.16
N ASN A 59 13.09 11.10 4.47
CA ASN A 59 14.13 10.50 5.32
C ASN A 59 13.88 9.02 5.60
N SER A 60 12.62 8.57 5.60
CA SER A 60 12.23 7.20 5.94
C SER A 60 11.25 6.54 4.97
N PHE A 61 10.94 7.19 3.84
CA PHE A 61 9.95 6.70 2.87
C PHE A 61 8.59 6.36 3.48
N ASP A 62 8.18 7.11 4.52
CA ASP A 62 6.90 6.89 5.18
C ASP A 62 5.75 7.39 4.29
N ILE A 63 5.09 6.45 3.60
CA ILE A 63 3.95 6.70 2.71
C ILE A 63 2.60 6.42 3.38
N TYR A 64 2.61 5.99 4.65
CA TYR A 64 1.44 5.41 5.34
C TYR A 64 0.68 6.43 6.19
N ASP A 65 1.15 7.67 6.28
CA ASP A 65 0.47 8.74 7.01
C ASP A 65 -0.82 9.21 6.29
N GLU A 66 -1.98 8.87 6.85
CA GLU A 66 -3.31 9.21 6.30
C GLU A 66 -3.53 10.72 6.07
N ARG A 67 -2.80 11.60 6.78
CA ARG A 67 -2.85 13.06 6.58
C ARG A 67 -2.40 13.48 5.18
N ASN A 68 -1.77 12.59 4.41
CA ASN A 68 -1.37 12.83 3.02
C ASN A 68 -2.52 12.70 2.02
N TYR A 69 -3.69 12.19 2.43
CA TYR A 69 -4.85 11.94 1.56
C TYR A 69 -4.55 11.08 0.32
N LYS A 70 -3.66 10.10 0.49
CA LYS A 70 -3.27 9.09 -0.49
C LYS A 70 -3.60 7.68 -0.05
N ILE A 71 -3.76 7.42 1.23
CA ILE A 71 -3.96 6.08 1.78
C ILE A 71 -5.25 6.00 2.59
N LEU A 72 -5.89 4.84 2.52
CA LEU A 72 -7.06 4.47 3.29
C LEU A 72 -6.88 3.06 3.82
N HIS A 73 -7.14 2.85 5.11
CA HIS A 73 -7.28 1.53 5.69
C HIS A 73 -8.73 1.05 5.55
N ILE A 74 -8.91 -0.19 5.11
CA ILE A 74 -10.23 -0.82 4.96
C ILE A 74 -10.13 -2.21 5.55
N ASP A 75 -11.01 -2.53 6.47
CA ASP A 75 -11.27 -3.93 6.78
C ASP A 75 -12.03 -4.55 5.58
N ALA A 76 -11.41 -5.48 4.86
CA ALA A 76 -12.06 -6.10 3.71
C ALA A 76 -13.31 -6.88 4.09
N GLU A 77 -13.44 -7.33 5.35
CA GLU A 77 -14.66 -7.93 5.90
C GLU A 77 -15.79 -6.90 5.87
N GLU A 78 -15.58 -5.69 6.39
CA GLU A 78 -16.59 -4.62 6.38
C GLU A 78 -17.03 -4.26 4.95
N LEU A 79 -16.11 -4.28 3.96
CA LEU A 79 -16.46 -4.07 2.56
C LEU A 79 -17.29 -5.23 2.00
N ALA A 80 -16.88 -6.47 2.26
CA ALA A 80 -17.53 -7.67 1.74
C ALA A 80 -18.87 -7.97 2.43
N GLU A 81 -19.05 -7.52 3.67
CA GLU A 81 -20.26 -7.62 4.47
C GLU A 81 -21.16 -6.37 4.36
N PHE A 82 -20.85 -5.47 3.42
CA PHE A 82 -21.69 -4.33 3.04
C PHE A 82 -21.82 -3.22 4.10
N ASN A 83 -20.88 -3.17 5.06
CA ASN A 83 -20.83 -2.19 6.14
C ASN A 83 -20.00 -0.95 5.74
N PHE A 84 -20.43 -0.26 4.68
CA PHE A 84 -19.65 0.84 4.08
C PHE A 84 -19.45 2.06 5.01
N ASP A 85 -20.31 2.22 6.02
CA ASP A 85 -20.25 3.35 6.97
C ASP A 85 -18.92 3.41 7.74
N PHE A 86 -18.18 2.29 7.86
CA PHE A 86 -16.89 2.24 8.55
C PHE A 86 -15.76 2.98 7.82
N PHE A 87 -15.74 2.95 6.49
CA PHE A 87 -14.61 3.50 5.70
C PHE A 87 -15.03 4.54 4.66
N GLN A 88 -16.30 4.55 4.23
CA GLN A 88 -16.78 5.49 3.21
C GLN A 88 -16.58 6.96 3.59
N PRO A 89 -16.75 7.41 4.86
CA PRO A 89 -16.49 8.80 5.23
C PRO A 89 -15.05 9.23 4.92
N GLN A 90 -14.05 8.43 5.31
CA GLN A 90 -12.63 8.71 5.07
C GLN A 90 -12.29 8.60 3.58
N LEU A 91 -12.82 7.59 2.88
CA LEU A 91 -12.69 7.48 1.42
C LEU A 91 -13.20 8.73 0.71
N ASN A 92 -14.35 9.26 1.14
CA ASN A 92 -14.91 10.50 0.58
C ASN A 92 -14.13 11.75 0.99
N GLU A 93 -13.43 11.76 2.12
CA GLU A 93 -12.49 12.84 2.45
C GLU A 93 -11.31 12.87 1.46
N ILE A 94 -10.72 11.70 1.19
CA ILE A 94 -9.63 11.52 0.22
C ILE A 94 -10.08 11.92 -1.20
N LEU A 95 -11.22 11.41 -1.64
CA LEU A 95 -11.78 11.72 -2.97
C LEU A 95 -12.23 13.18 -3.08
N GLY A 96 -12.71 13.77 -1.99
CA GLY A 96 -13.15 15.16 -1.91
C GLY A 96 -12.03 16.15 -2.24
N LYS A 97 -10.76 15.84 -1.91
CA LYS A 97 -9.59 16.64 -2.31
C LYS A 97 -9.45 16.76 -3.84
N ARG A 98 -10.05 15.84 -4.59
CA ARG A 98 -10.07 15.79 -6.06
C ARG A 98 -11.42 16.24 -6.64
N ASN A 99 -12.32 16.78 -5.82
CA ASN A 99 -13.70 17.10 -6.17
C ASN A 99 -14.49 15.89 -6.70
N PHE A 100 -14.18 14.69 -6.21
CA PHE A 100 -14.93 13.47 -6.50
C PHE A 100 -15.67 13.02 -5.25
N HIS A 101 -16.88 12.50 -5.43
CA HIS A 101 -17.68 11.94 -4.35
C HIS A 101 -18.19 10.54 -4.75
N LEU A 102 -18.17 9.63 -3.79
CA LEU A 102 -18.64 8.26 -3.93
C LEU A 102 -19.87 8.04 -3.04
N ASP A 103 -20.99 7.71 -3.69
CA ASP A 103 -22.19 7.16 -3.09
C ASP A 103 -22.17 5.64 -3.22
N VAL A 104 -22.23 4.93 -2.09
CA VAL A 104 -22.27 3.47 -2.01
C VAL A 104 -23.54 3.05 -1.31
N LYS A 105 -24.30 2.13 -1.90
CA LYS A 105 -25.53 1.59 -1.31
C LYS A 105 -25.67 0.11 -1.61
N ALA A 106 -25.95 -0.71 -0.60
CA ALA A 106 -26.34 -2.09 -0.82
C ALA A 106 -27.67 -2.17 -1.60
N THR A 107 -27.85 -3.21 -2.42
CA THR A 107 -29.17 -3.49 -3.04
C THR A 107 -30.12 -4.09 -2.00
N ASN A 108 -31.44 -4.02 -2.20
CA ASN A 108 -32.41 -4.58 -1.24
C ASN A 108 -32.26 -6.09 -0.97
N ASN A 109 -31.59 -6.82 -1.86
CA ASN A 109 -31.34 -8.26 -1.77
C ASN A 109 -29.84 -8.58 -1.73
N TYR A 110 -29.02 -7.69 -1.16
CA TYR A 110 -27.56 -7.81 -1.15
C TYR A 110 -27.09 -9.12 -0.51
N GLU A 111 -27.74 -9.61 0.54
CA GLU A 111 -27.39 -10.87 1.24
C GLU A 111 -27.33 -12.10 0.32
N THR A 112 -28.07 -12.07 -0.80
CA THR A 112 -28.13 -13.19 -1.76
C THR A 112 -27.55 -12.85 -3.12
N SER A 113 -27.61 -11.57 -3.52
CA SER A 113 -27.12 -11.12 -4.81
C SER A 113 -25.66 -10.71 -4.78
N HIS A 114 -25.16 -10.32 -3.60
CA HIS A 114 -23.87 -9.70 -3.37
C HIS A 114 -23.66 -8.42 -4.19
N GLU A 115 -24.75 -7.70 -4.43
CA GLU A 115 -24.80 -6.52 -5.29
C GLU A 115 -24.96 -5.22 -4.51
N VAL A 116 -24.26 -4.19 -5.00
CA VAL A 116 -24.32 -2.81 -4.54
C VAL A 116 -24.56 -1.85 -5.70
N PHE A 117 -24.88 -0.60 -5.37
CA PHE A 117 -24.81 0.54 -6.27
C PHE A 117 -23.61 1.39 -5.88
N LEU A 118 -22.73 1.69 -6.86
CA LEU A 118 -21.69 2.69 -6.73
C LEU A 118 -22.00 3.85 -7.69
N ASN A 119 -22.23 5.05 -7.16
CA ASN A 119 -22.69 6.21 -7.93
C ASN A 119 -23.89 5.89 -8.86
N GLY A 120 -24.81 5.04 -8.38
CA GLY A 120 -25.98 4.59 -9.12
C GLY A 120 -25.75 3.46 -10.14
N GLU A 121 -24.50 3.07 -10.43
CA GLU A 121 -24.21 1.89 -11.26
C GLU A 121 -24.21 0.62 -10.40
N LYS A 122 -24.99 -0.40 -10.81
CA LYS A 122 -25.05 -1.69 -10.12
C LYS A 122 -23.74 -2.47 -10.32
N LEU A 123 -23.23 -3.07 -9.25
CA LEU A 123 -22.02 -3.87 -9.22
C LEU A 123 -22.24 -5.11 -8.35
N LYS A 124 -21.88 -6.29 -8.86
CA LYS A 124 -21.77 -7.51 -8.05
C LYS A 124 -20.35 -7.60 -7.50
N LEU A 125 -20.19 -7.59 -6.18
CA LEU A 125 -18.88 -7.58 -5.53
C LEU A 125 -18.16 -8.92 -5.67
N PHE A 126 -18.90 -10.01 -5.50
CA PHE A 126 -18.41 -11.39 -5.61
C PHE A 126 -19.56 -12.34 -5.95
N THR A 127 -19.21 -13.58 -6.32
CA THR A 127 -20.14 -14.66 -6.66
C THR A 127 -20.29 -15.65 -5.51
N ASN A 128 -21.36 -16.47 -5.53
CA ASN A 128 -21.53 -17.55 -4.57
C ASN A 128 -20.37 -18.55 -4.60
N GLU A 129 -19.79 -18.82 -5.78
CA GLU A 129 -18.63 -19.69 -5.91
C GLU A 129 -17.40 -19.10 -5.17
N GLU A 130 -17.19 -17.79 -5.23
CA GLU A 130 -16.10 -17.11 -4.53
C GLU A 130 -16.34 -17.07 -3.02
N LEU A 131 -17.60 -16.98 -2.59
CA LEU A 131 -17.99 -17.12 -1.18
C LEU A 131 -17.71 -18.54 -0.66
N GLU A 132 -18.15 -19.58 -1.38
CA GLU A 132 -17.95 -20.98 -1.00
C GLU A 132 -16.46 -21.37 -0.92
N LYS A 133 -15.61 -20.74 -1.73
CA LYS A 133 -14.15 -20.95 -1.73
C LYS A 133 -13.41 -20.15 -0.66
N GLY A 134 -14.06 -19.17 -0.03
CA GLY A 134 -13.44 -18.25 0.93
C GLY A 134 -12.63 -17.11 0.29
N ASP A 135 -12.75 -16.88 -1.02
CA ASP A 135 -12.02 -15.81 -1.73
C ASP A 135 -12.77 -14.47 -1.73
N PHE A 136 -13.98 -14.42 -1.17
CA PHE A 136 -14.91 -13.30 -1.33
C PHE A 136 -14.38 -11.96 -0.81
N LEU A 137 -13.57 -11.92 0.26
CA LEU A 137 -12.96 -10.68 0.79
C LEU A 137 -12.07 -10.01 -0.26
N ALA A 138 -11.13 -10.78 -0.82
CA ALA A 138 -10.23 -10.32 -1.87
C ALA A 138 -10.99 -9.94 -3.16
N LYS A 139 -12.04 -10.70 -3.51
CA LYS A 139 -12.85 -10.45 -4.71
C LYS A 139 -13.71 -9.20 -4.58
N ALA A 140 -14.38 -9.02 -3.46
CA ALA A 140 -15.17 -7.84 -3.16
C ALA A 140 -14.32 -6.57 -3.28
N SER A 141 -13.16 -6.58 -2.62
CA SER A 141 -12.22 -5.46 -2.59
C SER A 141 -11.71 -5.10 -3.99
N ARG A 142 -11.24 -6.11 -4.76
CA ARG A 142 -10.78 -5.88 -6.13
C ARG A 142 -11.88 -5.35 -7.03
N THR A 143 -13.07 -5.95 -6.97
CA THR A 143 -14.20 -5.54 -7.82
C THR A 143 -14.66 -4.12 -7.50
N PHE A 144 -14.74 -3.77 -6.22
CA PHE A 144 -15.09 -2.42 -5.76
C PHE A 144 -14.10 -1.38 -6.27
N PHE A 145 -12.80 -1.57 -6.01
CA PHE A 145 -11.79 -0.59 -6.39
C PHE A 145 -11.52 -0.53 -7.89
N LYS A 146 -11.67 -1.65 -8.61
CA LYS A 146 -11.66 -1.65 -10.07
C LYS A 146 -12.78 -0.76 -10.61
N LYS A 147 -14.00 -0.86 -10.05
CA LYS A 147 -15.11 -0.02 -10.47
C LYS A 147 -14.87 1.47 -10.14
N LEU A 148 -14.31 1.75 -8.97
CA LEU A 148 -13.94 3.12 -8.59
C LEU A 148 -12.88 3.70 -9.53
N ASN A 149 -11.88 2.91 -9.93
CA ASN A 149 -10.88 3.29 -10.93
C ASN A 149 -11.51 3.58 -12.30
N GLU A 150 -12.53 2.83 -12.71
CA GLU A 150 -13.28 3.15 -13.93
C GLU A 150 -13.95 4.53 -13.84
N PHE A 151 -14.55 4.88 -12.70
CA PHE A 151 -15.13 6.21 -12.51
C PHE A 151 -14.10 7.32 -12.55
N LEU A 152 -12.97 7.14 -11.85
CA LEU A 152 -11.88 8.12 -11.86
C LEU A 152 -11.34 8.34 -13.28
N LYS A 153 -11.14 7.25 -14.03
CA LYS A 153 -10.69 7.31 -15.43
C LYS A 153 -11.71 8.01 -16.33
N LYS A 154 -13.01 7.73 -16.18
CA LYS A 154 -14.08 8.40 -16.94
C LYS A 154 -14.10 9.92 -16.70
N GLN A 155 -13.67 10.37 -15.52
CA GLN A 155 -13.51 11.80 -15.18
C GLN A 155 -12.12 12.36 -15.47
N HIS A 156 -11.26 11.62 -16.19
CA HIS A 156 -9.92 12.03 -16.59
C HIS A 156 -8.94 12.26 -15.42
N PHE A 157 -9.17 11.66 -14.25
CA PHE A 157 -8.17 11.63 -13.20
C PHE A 157 -6.97 10.77 -13.63
N LYS A 158 -5.76 11.24 -13.29
CA LYS A 158 -4.51 10.51 -13.52
C LYS A 158 -4.20 9.47 -12.44
N GLU A 159 -4.92 9.55 -11.32
CA GLU A 159 -4.75 8.65 -10.19
C GLU A 159 -5.68 7.45 -10.29
N SER A 160 -5.27 6.35 -9.70
CA SER A 160 -6.06 5.14 -9.52
C SER A 160 -5.70 4.52 -8.18
N PHE A 161 -6.65 3.82 -7.57
CA PHE A 161 -6.40 3.00 -6.41
C PHE A 161 -5.54 1.79 -6.79
N PHE A 162 -4.55 1.54 -5.95
CA PHE A 162 -3.75 0.33 -5.88
C PHE A 162 -3.95 -0.27 -4.49
N LEU A 163 -4.03 -1.59 -4.39
CA LEU A 163 -4.28 -2.29 -3.14
C LEU A 163 -2.98 -2.84 -2.58
N LEU A 164 -2.81 -2.76 -1.28
CA LEU A 164 -1.72 -3.35 -0.52
C LEU A 164 -2.33 -4.24 0.56
N TYR A 165 -1.72 -5.41 0.78
CA TYR A 165 -2.24 -6.46 1.65
C TYR A 165 -3.64 -6.99 1.24
N SER A 166 -4.26 -7.77 2.11
CA SER A 166 -5.58 -8.37 1.93
C SER A 166 -6.31 -8.48 3.26
N ASP A 167 -7.57 -8.93 3.19
CA ASP A 167 -8.38 -9.26 4.36
C ASP A 167 -8.46 -8.07 5.33
N ASN A 168 -8.16 -8.26 6.61
CA ASN A 168 -8.42 -7.27 7.65
C ASN A 168 -7.41 -6.11 7.67
N ASP A 169 -6.29 -6.25 6.95
CA ASP A 169 -5.21 -5.24 6.88
C ASP A 169 -5.18 -4.53 5.52
N LEU A 170 -6.25 -4.63 4.73
CA LEU A 170 -6.29 -4.06 3.38
C LEU A 170 -6.06 -2.54 3.42
N GLN A 171 -5.09 -2.10 2.62
CA GLN A 171 -4.82 -0.69 2.39
C GLN A 171 -5.07 -0.35 0.92
N ALA A 172 -5.66 0.81 0.67
CA ALA A 172 -5.88 1.33 -0.67
C ALA A 172 -5.10 2.65 -0.85
N LEU A 173 -4.16 2.66 -1.79
CA LEU A 173 -3.35 3.82 -2.14
C LEU A 173 -3.84 4.46 -3.44
N LEU A 174 -4.19 5.74 -3.42
CA LEU A 174 -4.60 6.51 -4.59
C LEU A 174 -3.38 7.19 -5.23
N LEU A 175 -2.84 6.56 -6.27
CA LEU A 175 -1.54 6.90 -6.86
C LEU A 175 -1.66 7.20 -8.35
N THR A 176 -0.75 8.03 -8.86
CA THR A 176 -0.46 8.05 -10.31
C THR A 176 0.44 6.87 -10.71
N ASP A 177 0.48 6.52 -11.99
CA ASP A 177 1.40 5.49 -12.51
C ASP A 177 2.86 5.75 -12.13
N LYS A 178 3.29 7.03 -12.17
CA LYS A 178 4.65 7.43 -11.80
C LYS A 178 4.92 7.20 -10.30
N GLN A 179 3.96 7.56 -9.44
CA GLN A 179 4.08 7.34 -8.00
C GLN A 179 4.15 5.84 -7.68
N PHE A 180 3.28 5.04 -8.30
CA PHE A 180 3.31 3.58 -8.18
C PHE A 180 4.67 3.01 -8.61
N GLN A 181 5.21 3.43 -9.76
CA GLN A 181 6.53 2.95 -10.23
C GLN A 181 7.64 3.23 -9.22
N ILE A 182 7.66 4.43 -8.62
CA ILE A 182 8.67 4.79 -7.61
C ILE A 182 8.55 3.89 -6.36
N ILE A 183 7.32 3.61 -5.91
CA ILE A 183 7.06 2.72 -4.77
C ILE A 183 7.46 1.28 -5.11
N ALA A 184 7.10 0.79 -6.29
CA ALA A 184 7.45 -0.57 -6.74
C ALA A 184 8.97 -0.75 -6.90
N GLU A 185 9.69 0.26 -7.42
CA GLU A 185 11.15 0.25 -7.46
C GLU A 185 11.77 0.21 -6.06
N ARG A 186 11.21 0.97 -5.10
CA ARG A 186 11.70 0.98 -3.72
C ARG A 186 11.55 -0.38 -3.03
N TYR A 187 10.45 -1.08 -3.30
CA TYR A 187 10.12 -2.36 -2.69
C TYR A 187 10.39 -3.56 -3.60
N GLU A 188 11.25 -3.43 -4.63
CA GLU A 188 11.51 -4.51 -5.59
C GLU A 188 12.00 -5.82 -4.94
N ASN A 189 12.64 -5.72 -3.77
CA ASN A 189 13.15 -6.85 -2.98
C ASN A 189 12.18 -7.29 -1.86
N GLU A 190 11.03 -6.63 -1.74
CA GLU A 190 9.99 -6.86 -0.72
C GLU A 190 8.60 -6.92 -1.40
N PRO A 191 8.28 -7.98 -2.17
CA PRO A 191 7.11 -7.97 -3.06
C PRO A 191 5.75 -7.79 -2.35
N ILE A 192 5.66 -8.14 -1.06
CA ILE A 192 4.46 -7.92 -0.25
C ILE A 192 4.18 -6.43 0.00
N GLU A 193 5.21 -5.58 -0.06
CA GLU A 193 5.14 -4.12 0.08
C GLU A 193 4.89 -3.42 -1.26
N ILE A 194 4.69 -4.15 -2.36
CA ILE A 194 4.37 -3.58 -3.67
C ILE A 194 2.85 -3.59 -3.86
N PRO A 195 2.18 -2.42 -3.90
CA PRO A 195 0.75 -2.37 -4.17
C PRO A 195 0.42 -2.91 -5.57
N TYR A 196 -0.76 -3.47 -5.77
CA TYR A 196 -1.20 -3.96 -7.07
C TYR A 196 -2.43 -3.22 -7.57
N ARG A 197 -2.56 -3.09 -8.89
CA ARG A 197 -3.77 -2.52 -9.49
C ARG A 197 -4.90 -3.56 -9.46
N PRO A 198 -6.07 -3.25 -8.89
CA PRO A 198 -7.22 -4.15 -8.86
C PRO A 198 -7.92 -4.28 -10.22
#